data_AF-A0A941P5X7-F1
#
_entry.id   AF-A0A941P5X7-F1
#
_cell.length_a   1.000
_cell.length_b   1.000
_cell.length_c   1.000
_cell.angle_alpha   90.00
_cell.angle_beta   90.00
_cell.angle_gamma   90.00
#
_symmetry.space_group_name_H-M   'P 1'
#
loop_
_entity.id
_entity.type
_entity.pdbx_description
1 polymer ?
#
loop_
_entity_poly.entity_id
_entity_poly.type
_entity_poly.pdbx_seq_one_letter_code
_entity_poly.pdbx_strand_id
1 'polypeptide(L)'
;MKRSSAAALAGLLLCLAFVPAAHAVEILRWERLPLAVPLVVGQERVVFIERNVRIGVPPTVGEQLRVQSAGGAIYLRASAPIPPTRLQLQDVESGALILLDIAAEPAKAGQPALEPVRIVEGDVPATRYGEPAKPADDDAERTVPAAKRATPVAVVLTRYAAQNLYAPLRTVEPVPGLGRVNLRRGLELSTLLPTLPVRAQALAAWRLEDQWVTAVKLTNTSARWLDLDP
;
A
#
# COMPACT_ATOMS: atom_id res chain seq x y z
N MET A 1 -51.84 37.40 -9.35
CA MET A 1 -51.18 36.09 -9.07
C MET A 1 -50.17 35.71 -10.18
N LYS A 2 -49.16 36.55 -10.51
CA LYS A 2 -48.21 36.24 -11.61
C LYS A 2 -46.72 36.37 -11.26
N ARG A 3 -46.36 36.67 -10.01
CA ARG A 3 -44.95 36.95 -9.61
C ARG A 3 -44.20 35.75 -9.02
N SER A 4 -44.91 34.70 -8.56
CA SER A 4 -44.28 33.56 -7.88
C SER A 4 -43.68 32.51 -8.83
N SER A 5 -44.18 32.42 -10.07
CA SER A 5 -43.70 31.42 -11.05
C SER A 5 -42.31 31.75 -11.61
N ALA A 6 -41.96 33.04 -11.73
CA ALA A 6 -40.65 33.46 -12.22
C ALA A 6 -39.52 33.21 -11.21
N ALA A 7 -39.80 33.37 -9.91
CA ALA A 7 -38.84 33.08 -8.85
C ALA A 7 -38.57 31.58 -8.69
N ALA A 8 -39.59 30.75 -8.84
CA ALA A 8 -39.45 29.29 -8.83
C ALA A 8 -38.64 28.79 -10.04
N LEU A 9 -38.85 29.38 -11.22
CA LEU A 9 -38.10 29.03 -12.43
C LEU A 9 -36.63 29.47 -12.35
N ALA A 10 -36.36 30.66 -11.77
CA ALA A 10 -35.01 31.16 -11.55
C ALA A 10 -34.23 30.33 -10.52
N GLY A 11 -34.90 29.87 -9.44
CA GLY A 11 -34.31 28.96 -8.46
C GLY A 11 -33.95 27.59 -9.06
N LEU A 12 -34.81 27.05 -9.93
CA LEU A 12 -34.54 25.79 -10.61
C LEU A 12 -33.38 25.89 -11.63
N LEU A 13 -33.26 27.02 -12.34
CA LEU A 13 -32.14 27.30 -13.25
C LEU A 13 -30.81 27.49 -12.50
N LEU A 14 -30.83 28.02 -11.28
CA LEU A 14 -29.61 28.19 -10.47
C LEU A 14 -29.08 26.85 -9.92
N CYS A 15 -29.95 25.88 -9.66
CA CYS A 15 -29.54 24.54 -9.21
C CYS A 15 -28.90 23.68 -10.32
N LEU A 16 -29.20 23.93 -11.60
CA LEU A 16 -28.57 23.21 -12.72
C LEU A 16 -27.19 23.77 -13.14
N ALA A 17 -26.78 24.93 -12.62
CA ALA A 17 -25.52 25.57 -13.01
C ALA A 17 -24.28 25.03 -12.27
N PHE A 18 -24.48 24.22 -11.22
CA PHE A 18 -23.40 23.58 -10.46
C PHE A 18 -23.30 22.09 -10.81
N VAL A 19 -22.88 21.79 -12.04
CA VAL A 19 -22.33 20.46 -12.33
C VAL A 19 -20.84 20.53 -12.00
N PRO A 20 -20.37 19.93 -10.90
CA PRO A 20 -18.94 19.86 -10.65
C PRO A 20 -18.27 19.11 -11.80
N ALA A 21 -17.18 19.67 -12.34
CA ALA A 21 -16.33 18.95 -13.27
C ALA A 21 -15.79 17.70 -12.54
N ALA A 22 -16.36 16.55 -12.87
CA ALA A 22 -15.94 15.27 -12.32
C ALA A 22 -14.57 14.95 -12.92
N HIS A 23 -13.50 15.17 -12.15
CA HIS A 23 -12.18 14.62 -12.46
C HIS A 23 -12.17 13.17 -11.99
N ALA A 24 -12.37 12.23 -12.91
CA ALA A 24 -12.14 10.83 -12.62
C ALA A 24 -10.64 10.53 -12.71
N VAL A 25 -10.18 9.62 -11.84
CA VAL A 25 -8.82 9.10 -11.82
C VAL A 25 -8.92 7.64 -12.23
N GLU A 26 -8.21 7.25 -13.29
CA GLU A 26 -8.19 5.87 -13.76
C GLU A 26 -7.34 5.02 -12.80
N ILE A 27 -7.93 4.03 -12.14
CA ILE A 27 -7.21 3.15 -11.22
C ILE A 27 -6.74 1.91 -11.99
N LEU A 28 -5.42 1.78 -12.16
CA LEU A 28 -4.79 0.59 -12.70
C LEU A 28 -4.23 -0.25 -11.56
N ARG A 29 -4.57 -1.54 -11.54
CA ARG A 29 -4.07 -2.48 -10.53
C ARG A 29 -2.86 -3.23 -11.08
N TRP A 30 -1.71 -3.06 -10.44
CA TRP A 30 -0.46 -3.72 -10.83
C TRP A 30 -0.37 -5.11 -10.19
N GLU A 31 -0.56 -6.15 -10.99
CA GLU A 31 -0.47 -7.56 -10.58
C GLU A 31 0.79 -8.24 -11.14
N ARG A 32 1.88 -7.47 -11.30
CA ARG A 32 3.10 -7.88 -12.03
C ARG A 32 2.89 -8.10 -13.54
N LEU A 33 1.79 -7.59 -14.09
CA LEU A 33 1.56 -7.49 -15.53
C LEU A 33 1.95 -6.09 -16.05
N PRO A 34 2.35 -5.97 -17.33
CA PRO A 34 2.54 -4.68 -17.97
C PRO A 34 1.25 -3.86 -17.96
N LEU A 35 1.36 -2.58 -17.58
CA LEU A 35 0.22 -1.67 -17.51
C LEU A 35 0.19 -0.76 -18.72
N ALA A 36 -0.93 -0.75 -19.42
CA ALA A 36 -1.13 0.13 -20.57
C ALA A 36 -1.45 1.56 -20.13
N VAL A 37 -0.68 2.53 -20.60
CA VAL A 37 -0.91 3.96 -20.37
C VAL A 37 -0.93 4.69 -21.72
N PRO A 38 -2.12 4.83 -22.35
CA PRO A 38 -2.24 5.62 -23.55
C PRO A 38 -1.93 7.09 -23.28
N LEU A 39 -1.34 7.76 -24.27
CA LEU A 39 -0.98 9.17 -24.27
C LEU A 39 -1.62 9.86 -25.48
N VAL A 40 -1.84 11.16 -25.35
CA VAL A 40 -2.22 12.02 -26.48
C VAL A 40 -1.08 12.97 -26.76
N VAL A 41 -0.69 13.09 -28.04
CA VAL A 41 0.40 13.97 -28.45
C VAL A 41 0.12 15.41 -28.02
N GLY A 42 1.11 16.05 -27.40
CA GLY A 42 1.04 17.42 -26.91
C GLY A 42 0.44 17.57 -25.51
N GLN A 43 -0.21 16.54 -24.97
CA GLN A 43 -0.84 16.54 -23.65
C GLN A 43 0.04 15.84 -22.61
N GLU A 44 -0.01 16.33 -21.37
CA GLU A 44 0.66 15.71 -20.24
C GLU A 44 -0.31 14.77 -19.51
N ARG A 45 0.15 13.55 -19.24
CA ARG A 45 -0.58 12.57 -18.45
C ARG A 45 0.20 12.25 -17.18
N VAL A 46 -0.47 12.35 -16.05
CA VAL A 46 0.11 12.08 -14.73
C VAL A 46 -0.19 10.65 -14.31
N VAL A 47 0.83 9.93 -13.86
CA VAL A 47 0.73 8.57 -13.32
C VAL A 47 1.20 8.57 -11.87
N PHE A 48 0.26 8.36 -10.94
CA PHE A 48 0.53 8.24 -9.51
C PHE A 48 0.91 6.80 -9.17
N ILE A 49 2.10 6.58 -8.63
CA ILE A 49 2.58 5.24 -8.20
C ILE A 49 2.78 5.19 -6.68
N GLU A 50 2.76 6.34 -6.00
CA GLU A 50 3.03 6.48 -4.56
C GLU A 50 4.41 5.94 -4.15
N ARG A 51 5.34 5.82 -5.10
CA ARG A 51 6.72 5.34 -4.90
C ARG A 51 7.71 6.17 -5.70
N ASN A 52 8.92 6.29 -5.19
CA ASN A 52 10.02 6.90 -5.92
C ASN A 52 10.61 5.87 -6.89
N VAL A 53 10.60 6.20 -8.18
CA VAL A 53 11.03 5.28 -9.24
C VAL A 53 12.09 5.93 -10.14
N ARG A 54 13.03 5.11 -10.59
CA ARG A 54 13.93 5.38 -11.72
C ARG A 54 13.24 4.89 -12.98
N ILE A 55 13.28 5.69 -14.04
CA ILE A 55 12.56 5.40 -15.28
C ILE A 55 13.59 5.12 -16.37
N GLY A 56 13.60 3.89 -16.86
CA GLY A 56 14.32 3.49 -18.06
C GLY A 56 13.48 3.82 -19.29
N VAL A 57 13.89 4.84 -20.04
CA VAL A 57 13.28 5.23 -21.31
C VAL A 57 14.09 4.63 -22.46
N PRO A 58 13.49 3.82 -23.35
CA PRO A 58 14.18 3.32 -24.53
C PRO A 58 14.68 4.47 -25.41
N PRO A 59 15.88 4.34 -26.02
CA PRO A 59 16.44 5.41 -26.86
C PRO A 59 15.56 5.73 -28.08
N THR A 60 14.73 4.78 -28.52
CA THR A 60 13.79 4.94 -29.64
C THR A 60 12.75 6.04 -29.43
N VAL A 61 12.41 6.35 -28.17
CA VAL A 61 11.38 7.35 -27.82
C VAL A 61 11.91 8.49 -26.97
N GLY A 62 13.19 8.49 -26.60
CA GLY A 62 13.78 9.45 -25.67
C GLY A 62 13.65 10.92 -26.08
N GLU A 63 13.72 11.23 -27.37
CA GLU A 63 13.54 12.60 -27.88
C GLU A 63 12.06 13.01 -28.02
N GLN A 64 11.17 12.01 -28.15
CA GLN A 64 9.74 12.22 -28.38
C GLN A 64 8.93 12.21 -27.08
N LEU A 65 9.48 11.65 -26.02
CA LEU A 65 8.82 11.48 -24.73
C LEU A 65 9.56 12.28 -23.66
N ARG A 66 8.91 13.34 -23.17
CA ARG A 66 9.34 14.04 -21.96
C ARG A 66 8.83 13.26 -20.75
N VAL A 67 9.77 12.86 -19.89
CA VAL A 67 9.49 12.14 -18.64
C VAL A 67 10.02 12.94 -17.46
N GLN A 68 9.19 13.14 -16.45
CA GLN A 68 9.60 13.71 -15.17
C GLN A 68 9.05 12.88 -14.02
N SER A 69 9.87 12.62 -13.00
CA SER A 69 9.48 11.91 -11.78
C SER A 69 9.64 12.84 -10.59
N ALA A 70 8.57 13.07 -9.83
CA ALA A 70 8.59 13.91 -8.63
C ALA A 70 7.53 13.48 -7.63
N GLY A 71 7.92 13.30 -6.36
CA GLY A 71 6.98 13.08 -5.25
C GLY A 71 6.06 11.86 -5.41
N GLY A 72 6.53 10.78 -6.05
CA GLY A 72 5.72 9.57 -6.27
C GLY A 72 4.74 9.65 -7.45
N ALA A 73 4.83 10.70 -8.27
CA ALA A 73 4.11 10.88 -9.52
C ALA A 73 5.05 10.97 -10.72
N ILE A 74 4.58 10.50 -11.87
CA ILE A 74 5.29 10.55 -13.14
C ILE A 74 4.49 11.37 -14.13
N TYR A 75 5.15 12.36 -14.71
CA TYR A 75 4.60 13.23 -15.74
C TYR A 75 5.13 12.75 -17.08
N LEU A 76 4.22 12.28 -17.93
CA LEU A 76 4.51 11.77 -19.26
C LEU A 76 3.92 12.72 -20.29
N ARG A 77 4.74 13.24 -21.20
CA ARG A 77 4.27 14.07 -22.32
C ARG A 77 4.95 13.64 -23.62
N ALA A 78 4.16 13.20 -24.57
CA ALA A 78 4.63 12.88 -25.92
C ALA A 78 4.57 14.13 -26.81
N SER A 79 5.65 14.45 -27.53
CA SER A 79 5.72 15.54 -28.50
C SER A 79 5.37 15.09 -29.92
N ALA A 80 5.46 13.79 -30.20
CA ALA A 80 5.13 13.14 -31.47
C ALA A 80 4.43 11.79 -31.23
N PRO A 81 3.79 11.19 -32.25
CA PRO A 81 3.21 9.85 -32.14
C PRO A 81 4.26 8.80 -31.77
N ILE A 82 3.91 7.91 -30.85
CA ILE A 82 4.80 6.87 -30.31
C ILE A 82 4.12 5.51 -30.50
N PRO A 83 4.74 4.55 -31.19
CA PRO A 83 4.22 3.18 -31.26
C PRO A 83 4.26 2.52 -29.88
N PRO A 84 3.48 1.44 -29.63
CA PRO A 84 3.50 0.73 -28.35
C PRO A 84 4.92 0.41 -27.88
N THR A 85 5.35 1.10 -26.83
CA THR A 85 6.72 1.08 -26.32
C THR A 85 6.70 0.84 -24.82
N ARG A 86 7.56 -0.06 -24.35
CA ARG A 86 7.66 -0.40 -22.93
C ARG A 86 8.66 0.48 -22.21
N LEU A 87 8.19 1.18 -21.19
CA LEU A 87 9.02 1.84 -20.18
C LEU A 87 9.25 0.88 -19.00
N GLN A 88 10.44 0.94 -18.42
CA GLN A 88 10.77 0.20 -17.21
C GLN A 88 10.83 1.16 -16.04
N LEU A 89 10.07 0.90 -15.00
CA LEU A 89 10.10 1.67 -13.77
C LEU A 89 10.70 0.80 -12.68
N GLN A 90 11.83 1.22 -12.16
CA GLN A 90 12.50 0.57 -11.05
C GLN A 90 12.22 1.35 -9.77
N ASP A 91 11.56 0.71 -8.82
CA ASP A 91 11.42 1.25 -7.47
C ASP A 91 12.81 1.44 -6.86
N VAL A 92 13.10 2.67 -6.40
CA VAL A 92 14.39 3.04 -5.81
C VAL A 92 14.64 2.27 -4.52
N GLU A 93 13.58 1.92 -3.81
CA GLU A 93 13.65 1.29 -2.49
C GLU A 93 13.70 -0.23 -2.57
N SER A 94 12.73 -0.83 -3.25
CA SER A 94 12.60 -2.29 -3.33
C SER A 94 13.37 -2.90 -4.51
N GLY A 95 13.76 -2.10 -5.50
CA GLY A 95 14.30 -2.59 -6.76
C GLY A 95 13.26 -3.27 -7.66
N ALA A 96 11.98 -3.29 -7.25
CA ALA A 96 10.90 -3.91 -8.01
C ALA A 96 10.75 -3.22 -9.38
N LEU A 97 10.52 -4.04 -10.41
CA LEU A 97 10.34 -3.58 -11.79
C LEU A 97 8.85 -3.56 -12.15
N ILE A 98 8.34 -2.38 -12.44
CA ILE A 98 7.00 -2.17 -13.00
C ILE A 98 7.19 -1.90 -14.50
N LEU A 99 6.42 -2.59 -15.33
CA LEU A 99 6.44 -2.42 -16.78
C LEU A 99 5.24 -1.56 -17.20
N LEU A 100 5.50 -0.50 -17.96
CA LEU A 100 4.48 0.41 -18.45
C LEU A 100 4.53 0.45 -19.96
N ASP A 101 3.46 0.02 -20.61
CA ASP A 101 3.34 0.04 -22.06
C ASP A 101 2.65 1.35 -22.46
N ILE A 102 3.40 2.26 -23.07
CA ILE A 102 2.91 3.55 -23.55
C ILE A 102 2.65 3.51 -25.05
N ALA A 103 1.65 4.26 -25.51
CA ALA A 103 1.43 4.55 -26.92
C ALA A 103 0.87 5.96 -27.03
N ALA A 104 1.35 6.76 -27.97
CA ALA A 104 0.88 8.13 -28.17
C ALA A 104 0.21 8.30 -29.53
N GLU A 105 -1.06 8.71 -29.51
CA GLU A 105 -1.84 9.02 -30.71
C GLU A 105 -2.07 10.53 -30.85
N PRO A 106 -2.19 11.07 -32.09
CA PRO A 106 -2.61 12.45 -32.29
C PRO A 106 -3.97 12.74 -31.65
N ALA A 107 -4.13 13.95 -31.09
CA ALA A 107 -5.41 14.37 -30.54
C ALA A 107 -6.49 14.42 -31.63
N LYS A 108 -7.64 13.80 -31.38
CA LYS A 108 -8.82 13.94 -32.23
C LYS A 108 -9.49 15.30 -31.95
N ALA A 109 -10.15 15.88 -32.95
CA ALA A 109 -10.82 17.17 -32.80
C ALA A 109 -11.86 17.11 -31.65
N GLY A 110 -11.70 17.99 -30.65
CA GLY A 110 -12.57 18.05 -29.47
C GLY A 110 -12.31 16.97 -28.42
N GLN A 111 -11.23 16.18 -28.54
CA GLN A 111 -10.90 15.17 -27.55
C GLN A 111 -10.46 15.82 -26.23
N PRO A 112 -11.08 15.47 -25.08
CA PRO A 112 -10.66 15.96 -23.77
C PRO A 112 -9.29 15.40 -23.39
N ALA A 113 -8.63 16.04 -22.41
CA ALA A 113 -7.39 15.53 -21.87
C ALA A 113 -7.59 14.17 -21.21
N LEU A 114 -6.66 13.23 -21.42
CA LEU A 114 -6.72 11.93 -20.77
C LEU A 114 -6.63 12.08 -19.25
N GLU A 115 -7.41 11.27 -18.56
CA GLU A 115 -7.47 11.28 -17.10
C GLU A 115 -6.15 10.80 -16.48
N PRO A 116 -5.77 11.34 -15.30
CA PRO A 116 -4.64 10.83 -14.55
C PRO A 116 -4.82 9.36 -14.19
N VAL A 117 -3.71 8.63 -14.17
CA VAL A 117 -3.68 7.21 -13.78
C VAL A 117 -3.19 7.08 -12.36
N ARG A 118 -3.80 6.24 -11.55
CA ARG A 118 -3.27 5.79 -10.27
C ARG A 118 -2.99 4.31 -10.33
N ILE A 119 -1.73 3.95 -10.18
CA ILE A 119 -1.29 2.56 -10.10
C ILE A 119 -1.36 2.12 -8.64
N VAL A 120 -2.21 1.12 -8.37
CA VAL A 120 -2.37 0.50 -7.04
C VAL A 120 -1.78 -0.91 -7.13
N GLU A 121 -0.99 -1.31 -6.13
CA GLU A 121 -0.47 -2.68 -6.07
C GLU A 121 -1.64 -3.66 -5.88
N GLY A 122 -1.75 -4.64 -6.78
CA GLY A 122 -2.74 -5.69 -6.64
C GLY A 122 -2.30 -6.72 -5.62
N ASP A 123 -3.23 -7.16 -4.76
CA ASP A 123 -3.05 -8.34 -3.93
C ASP A 123 -2.84 -9.56 -4.82
N VAL A 124 -1.58 -9.88 -5.13
CA VAL A 124 -1.23 -11.18 -5.71
C VAL A 124 -0.96 -12.11 -4.53
N PRO A 125 -1.84 -13.09 -4.22
CA PRO A 125 -1.44 -14.17 -3.33
C PRO A 125 -0.19 -14.81 -3.97
N ALA A 126 0.90 -14.87 -3.22
CA ALA A 126 2.17 -15.40 -3.71
C ALA A 126 1.99 -16.87 -4.14
N THR A 127 1.69 -17.09 -5.42
CA THR A 127 1.73 -18.42 -6.03
C THR A 127 3.19 -18.82 -6.15
N ARG A 128 3.72 -19.41 -5.07
CA ARG A 128 5.03 -20.05 -5.03
C ARG A 128 4.93 -21.32 -5.87
N TYR A 129 5.41 -21.26 -7.11
CA TYR A 129 5.66 -22.44 -7.94
C TYR A 129 7.14 -22.48 -8.30
N GLY A 130 7.84 -23.48 -7.76
CA GLY A 130 9.16 -23.95 -8.18
C GLY A 130 10.32 -22.94 -8.07
N GLU A 131 11.20 -23.12 -7.08
CA GLU A 131 12.56 -23.69 -7.28
C GLU A 131 13.45 -23.44 -6.03
N PRO A 132 14.35 -24.36 -5.63
CA PRO A 132 15.16 -24.26 -4.42
C PRO A 132 16.61 -23.81 -4.65
N ALA A 133 17.30 -23.52 -3.53
CA ALA A 133 18.76 -23.33 -3.31
C ALA A 133 19.33 -21.94 -3.67
N LYS A 134 20.23 -21.30 -2.91
CA LYS A 134 20.88 -21.47 -1.58
C LYS A 134 21.56 -20.10 -1.24
N PRO A 135 22.25 -19.92 -0.10
CA PRO A 135 22.35 -18.64 0.60
C PRO A 135 23.57 -17.80 0.17
N ALA A 136 23.48 -16.49 0.37
CA ALA A 136 24.63 -15.62 0.51
C ALA A 136 24.40 -14.73 1.73
N ASP A 137 25.25 -14.95 2.74
CA ASP A 137 25.57 -13.96 3.76
C ASP A 137 25.94 -12.64 3.07
N ASP A 138 25.31 -11.55 3.49
CA ASP A 138 26.07 -10.37 3.89
C ASP A 138 25.17 -9.44 4.71
N ASP A 139 25.67 -9.10 5.89
CA ASP A 139 25.10 -8.14 6.81
C ASP A 139 24.95 -6.77 6.14
N ALA A 140 23.71 -6.33 5.95
CA ALA A 140 23.38 -4.91 5.94
C ALA A 140 21.96 -4.74 6.44
N GLU A 141 21.82 -4.17 7.65
CA GLU A 141 20.59 -3.62 8.19
C GLU A 141 19.99 -2.60 7.21
N ARG A 142 19.16 -3.08 6.28
CA ARG A 142 18.24 -2.24 5.52
C ARG A 142 16.89 -2.30 6.20
N THR A 143 16.61 -1.28 7.00
CA THR A 143 15.27 -0.94 7.46
C THR A 143 14.39 -0.67 6.22
N VAL A 144 13.72 -1.72 5.75
CA VAL A 144 12.72 -1.65 4.68
C VAL A 144 11.55 -0.81 5.21
N PRO A 145 11.13 0.27 4.53
CA PRO A 145 9.92 0.98 4.93
C PRO A 145 8.73 0.06 4.80
N ALA A 146 7.87 0.14 5.81
CA ALA A 146 6.64 -0.62 5.86
C ALA A 146 5.78 -0.23 4.64
N ALA A 147 5.83 -1.03 3.57
CA ALA A 147 4.81 -1.06 2.54
C ALA A 147 3.45 -1.09 3.25
N LYS A 148 2.53 -0.20 2.87
CA LYS A 148 1.19 -0.06 3.49
C LYS A 148 0.59 -1.47 3.65
N ARG A 149 0.60 -1.99 4.88
CA ARG A 149 0.20 -3.37 5.16
C ARG A 149 -1.28 -3.53 4.86
N ALA A 150 -1.62 -4.48 3.99
CA ALA A 150 -3.00 -4.88 3.74
C ALA A 150 -3.66 -5.50 5.00
N THR A 151 -2.86 -6.16 5.84
CA THR A 151 -3.32 -6.75 7.10
C THR A 151 -3.18 -5.74 8.25
N PRO A 152 -4.24 -5.53 9.08
CA PRO A 152 -4.15 -4.66 10.25
C PRO A 152 -3.01 -5.04 11.19
N VAL A 153 -2.31 -4.03 11.73
CA VAL A 153 -1.12 -4.20 12.60
C VAL A 153 -1.43 -5.10 13.81
N ALA A 154 -2.61 -4.95 14.43
CA ALA A 154 -3.03 -5.79 15.55
C ALA A 154 -3.08 -7.29 15.20
N VAL A 155 -3.52 -7.64 13.99
CA VAL A 155 -3.57 -9.04 13.52
C VAL A 155 -2.16 -9.58 13.29
N VAL A 156 -1.28 -8.76 12.69
CA VAL A 156 0.12 -9.13 12.46
C VAL A 156 0.85 -9.36 13.79
N LEU A 157 0.72 -8.43 14.73
CA LEU A 157 1.31 -8.52 16.06
C LEU A 157 0.83 -9.77 16.82
N THR A 158 -0.48 -10.03 16.79
CA THR A 158 -1.07 -11.18 17.49
C THR A 158 -0.61 -12.50 16.88
N ARG A 159 -0.59 -12.60 15.54
CA ARG A 159 -0.07 -13.78 14.82
C ARG A 159 1.40 -14.03 15.17
N TYR A 160 2.22 -12.99 15.11
CA TYR A 160 3.65 -13.09 15.39
C TYR A 160 3.90 -13.52 16.84
N ALA A 161 3.19 -12.91 17.81
CA ALA A 161 3.28 -13.29 19.22
C ALA A 161 2.87 -14.75 19.44
N ALA A 162 1.75 -15.19 18.84
CA ALA A 162 1.29 -16.57 18.93
C ALA A 162 2.29 -17.57 18.34
N GLN A 163 2.88 -17.27 17.16
CA GLN A 163 3.91 -18.11 16.56
C GLN A 163 5.16 -18.21 17.43
N ASN A 164 5.59 -17.12 18.07
CA ASN A 164 6.76 -17.13 18.96
C ASN A 164 6.54 -17.95 20.24
N LEU A 165 5.30 -18.03 20.74
CA LEU A 165 4.97 -18.74 21.99
C LEU A 165 4.61 -20.21 21.77
N TYR A 166 3.87 -20.50 20.70
CA TYR A 166 3.22 -21.79 20.51
C TYR A 166 3.73 -22.56 19.29
N ALA A 167 4.50 -21.95 18.39
CA ALA A 167 5.08 -22.61 17.23
C ALA A 167 6.62 -22.71 17.34
N PRO A 168 7.26 -23.63 16.60
CA PRO A 168 8.71 -23.69 16.53
C PRO A 168 9.31 -22.39 15.97
N LEU A 169 10.41 -21.89 16.56
CA LEU A 169 11.02 -20.62 16.16
C LEU A 169 11.42 -20.54 14.68
N ARG A 170 11.76 -21.69 14.08
CA ARG A 170 12.08 -21.81 12.64
C ARG A 170 10.91 -21.52 11.70
N THR A 171 9.68 -21.53 12.19
CA THR A 171 8.45 -21.26 11.40
C THR A 171 7.88 -19.88 11.66
N VAL A 172 8.54 -19.08 12.50
CA VAL A 172 8.15 -17.68 12.74
C VAL A 172 8.46 -16.89 11.49
N GLU A 173 7.44 -16.29 10.89
CA GLU A 173 7.61 -15.44 9.71
C GLU A 173 8.27 -14.11 10.13
N PRO A 174 9.37 -13.68 9.47
CA PRO A 174 9.99 -12.40 9.77
C PRO A 174 9.08 -11.25 9.33
N VAL A 175 8.81 -10.32 10.23
CA VAL A 175 7.98 -9.13 9.97
C VAL A 175 8.87 -7.88 9.99
N PRO A 176 9.03 -7.17 8.86
CA PRO A 176 9.86 -5.96 8.80
C PRO A 176 9.39 -4.87 9.78
N GLY A 177 10.32 -4.26 10.52
CA GLY A 177 9.99 -3.20 11.48
C GLY A 177 9.32 -3.66 12.77
N LEU A 178 9.14 -4.98 12.97
CA LEU A 178 8.71 -5.53 14.25
C LEU A 178 9.91 -5.62 15.19
N GLY A 179 9.80 -4.93 16.33
CA GLY A 179 10.84 -4.90 17.35
C GLY A 179 10.40 -5.64 18.62
N ARG A 180 11.33 -6.35 19.25
CA ARG A 180 11.12 -6.85 20.62
C ARG A 180 11.21 -5.68 21.60
N VAL A 181 10.29 -5.64 22.55
CA VAL A 181 10.23 -4.58 23.56
C VAL A 181 10.79 -5.12 24.87
N ASN A 182 11.66 -4.34 25.49
CA ASN A 182 12.17 -4.63 26.82
C ASN A 182 11.06 -4.41 27.85
N LEU A 183 10.61 -5.50 28.45
CA LEU A 183 9.67 -5.46 29.58
C LEU A 183 10.42 -5.02 30.84
N ARG A 184 9.78 -4.15 31.64
CA ARG A 184 10.28 -3.83 32.98
C ARG A 184 10.18 -5.08 33.86
N ARG A 185 11.28 -5.41 34.56
CA ARG A 185 11.26 -6.43 35.61
C ARG A 185 10.34 -5.93 36.74
N GLY A 186 9.32 -6.71 37.09
CA GLY A 186 8.31 -6.31 38.09
C GLY A 186 7.16 -5.48 37.52
N LEU A 187 6.76 -5.69 36.26
CA LEU A 187 5.51 -5.13 35.75
C LEU A 187 4.34 -5.63 36.61
N GLU A 188 3.70 -4.73 37.35
CA GLU A 188 2.55 -5.05 38.19
C GLU A 188 1.33 -5.39 37.32
N LEU A 189 1.05 -6.68 37.23
CA LEU A 189 -0.06 -7.25 36.46
C LEU A 189 -1.17 -7.83 37.35
N SER A 190 -1.09 -7.58 38.66
CA SER A 190 -2.05 -8.04 39.66
C SER A 190 -3.47 -7.52 39.43
N THR A 191 -3.61 -6.42 38.68
CA THR A 191 -4.89 -5.78 38.37
C THR A 191 -5.51 -6.20 37.03
N LEU A 192 -4.86 -7.07 36.24
CA LEU A 192 -5.40 -7.49 34.93
C LEU A 192 -6.71 -8.29 35.05
N LEU A 193 -6.78 -9.20 36.03
CA LEU A 193 -7.93 -10.08 36.27
C LEU A 193 -8.19 -10.15 37.79
N PRO A 194 -8.59 -9.04 38.42
CA PRO A 194 -8.57 -8.90 39.88
C PRO A 194 -9.63 -9.76 40.59
N THR A 195 -10.65 -10.19 39.86
CA THR A 195 -11.74 -11.05 40.35
C THR A 195 -11.43 -12.54 40.22
N LEU A 196 -10.33 -12.90 39.53
CA LEU A 196 -9.98 -14.29 39.26
C LEU A 196 -8.75 -14.71 40.08
N PRO A 197 -8.70 -15.96 40.58
CA PRO A 197 -7.56 -16.49 41.32
C PRO A 197 -6.42 -16.88 40.36
N VAL A 198 -5.85 -15.90 39.67
CA VAL A 198 -4.77 -16.09 38.69
C VAL A 198 -3.57 -15.24 39.02
N ARG A 199 -2.38 -15.82 38.84
CA ARG A 199 -1.11 -15.09 38.84
C ARG A 199 -0.75 -14.73 37.40
N ALA A 200 -0.64 -13.44 37.10
CA ALA A 200 -0.22 -12.93 35.80
C ALA A 200 1.28 -12.63 35.79
N GLN A 201 1.97 -13.09 34.74
CA GLN A 201 3.40 -12.83 34.53
C GLN A 201 3.66 -12.46 33.07
N ALA A 202 4.26 -11.28 32.83
CA ALA A 202 4.67 -10.90 31.48
C ALA A 202 5.82 -11.79 30.99
N LEU A 203 5.70 -12.32 29.77
CA LEU A 203 6.71 -13.19 29.15
C LEU A 203 7.55 -12.44 28.12
N ALA A 204 6.90 -11.71 27.22
CA ALA A 204 7.53 -11.00 26.13
C ALA A 204 6.60 -9.88 25.63
N ALA A 205 7.17 -8.87 25.01
CA ALA A 205 6.42 -7.85 24.31
C ALA A 205 7.06 -7.53 22.97
N TRP A 206 6.22 -7.13 22.01
CA TRP A 206 6.62 -6.73 20.67
C TRP A 206 5.89 -5.45 20.28
N ARG A 207 6.54 -4.66 19.42
CA ARG A 207 6.00 -3.42 18.88
C ARG A 207 6.12 -3.46 17.36
N LEU A 208 5.09 -2.96 16.70
CA LEU A 208 5.09 -2.69 15.28
C LEU A 208 4.37 -1.37 15.07
N GLU A 209 5.02 -0.43 14.38
CA GLU A 209 4.50 0.93 14.18
C GLU A 209 4.17 1.60 15.53
N ASP A 210 2.93 2.01 15.76
CA ASP A 210 2.43 2.64 16.99
C ASP A 210 1.66 1.67 17.91
N GLN A 211 1.71 0.36 17.65
CA GLN A 211 1.01 -0.65 18.43
C GLN A 211 1.95 -1.59 19.17
N TRP A 212 1.47 -2.11 20.31
CA TRP A 212 2.20 -3.06 21.15
C TRP A 212 1.34 -4.28 21.44
N VAL A 213 1.99 -5.43 21.55
CA VAL A 213 1.39 -6.66 22.07
C VAL A 213 2.27 -7.21 23.18
N THR A 214 1.66 -7.62 24.28
CA THR A 214 2.35 -8.23 25.43
C THR A 214 1.79 -9.62 25.68
N ALA A 215 2.67 -10.61 25.70
CA ALA A 215 2.33 -11.97 26.10
C ALA A 215 2.35 -12.09 27.63
N VAL A 216 1.24 -12.54 28.20
CA VAL A 216 1.08 -12.72 29.65
C VAL A 216 0.74 -14.19 29.93
N LYS A 217 1.55 -14.83 30.77
CA LYS A 217 1.24 -16.13 31.34
C LYS A 217 0.28 -15.96 32.50
N LEU A 218 -0.86 -16.63 32.42
CA LEU A 218 -1.78 -16.77 33.53
C LEU A 218 -1.58 -18.13 34.19
N THR A 219 -1.43 -18.15 35.50
CA THR A 219 -1.34 -19.39 36.29
C THR A 219 -2.49 -19.41 37.28
N ASN A 220 -3.41 -20.36 37.13
CA ASN A 220 -4.47 -20.61 38.10
C ASN A 220 -3.86 -21.01 39.45
N THR A 221 -4.24 -20.31 40.52
CA THR A 221 -3.76 -20.58 41.89
C THR A 221 -4.79 -21.31 42.75
N SER A 222 -5.98 -21.60 42.20
CA SER A 222 -7.03 -22.34 42.86
C SER A 222 -6.96 -23.84 42.58
N ALA A 223 -7.66 -24.64 43.39
CA ALA A 223 -7.81 -26.08 43.18
C ALA A 223 -8.91 -26.45 42.16
N ARG A 224 -9.62 -25.46 41.60
CA ARG A 224 -10.75 -25.67 40.69
C ARG A 224 -10.37 -25.27 39.26
N TRP A 225 -11.02 -25.89 38.28
CA TRP A 225 -10.93 -25.42 36.89
C TRP A 225 -11.47 -23.99 36.79
N LEU A 226 -10.81 -23.18 35.98
CA LEU A 226 -11.20 -21.80 35.72
C LEU A 226 -11.45 -21.66 34.23
N ASP A 227 -12.65 -21.21 33.87
CA ASP A 227 -13.00 -20.91 32.49
C ASP A 227 -12.65 -19.46 32.16
N LEU A 228 -12.03 -19.25 31.00
CA LEU A 228 -11.63 -17.91 30.53
C LEU A 228 -12.37 -17.67 29.20
N ASP A 229 -13.20 -16.64 29.16
CA ASP A 229 -13.86 -16.20 27.93
C ASP A 229 -12.86 -15.39 27.08
N PRO A 230 -12.55 -15.82 25.83
CA PRO A 230 -11.56 -15.17 24.97
C PRO A 230 -11.97 -13.80 24.42
#